data_AF-A0A7J9FEP4-F1
#
_entry.id   AF-A0A7J9FEP4-F1
#
_cell.length_a   1.000
_cell.length_b   1.000
_cell.length_c   1.000
_cell.angle_alpha   90.00
_cell.angle_beta   90.00
_cell.angle_gamma   90.00
#
_symmetry.space_group_name_H-M   'P 1'
#
loop_
_entity.id
_entity.type
_entity.pdbx_description
1 polymer ?
#
loop_
_entity_poly.entity_id
_entity_poly.type
_entity_poly.pdbx_seq_one_letter_code
_entity_poly.pdbx_strand_id
1 'polypeptide(L)'
;DPVRVIREALAETLVFFYPFAGRLKEGPNRKLMVDCSGEGVLFIEGDADVTLEDFGDSLHPPFPCFKELLYELPASIDLLNSPLLQIQVTRFKCGGFIFAHRFNHTMSDAVGLIQFMSTMGEMARGAVAPSISPVWERHLLNARDPPLITCAHLEYDHDKAATGTIMPTDNLVHRSFFFGSTQISALKRSIPDNLRCSAFDILTACIWRCRTKALELGPDEDVRFICILVKEAKGKVTEEYMKSTADLMVIRGRPNVNTVRSLIVSDLSRARFRGVDFGWGKAEFGGPASGEEVISFYIPSKNKEGKEGITVPVCLPAPLMDSFVKEINRMLKDDEATG
;
A
#
# COMPACT_ATOMS: atom_id res chain seq x y z
N ASP A 1 29.43 -3.34 -1.17
CA ASP A 1 28.48 -4.12 -0.35
C ASP A 1 27.24 -3.26 -0.10
N PRO A 2 26.06 -3.67 -0.59
CA PRO A 2 24.80 -2.94 -0.38
C PRO A 2 24.49 -2.72 1.11
N VAL A 3 24.84 -3.68 1.99
CA VAL A 3 24.54 -3.57 3.42
C VAL A 3 25.24 -2.36 4.05
N ARG A 4 26.54 -2.20 3.78
CA ARG A 4 27.32 -1.07 4.30
C ARG A 4 26.76 0.27 3.80
N VAL A 5 26.55 0.41 2.49
CA VAL A 5 26.07 1.65 1.87
C VAL A 5 24.68 2.03 2.39
N ILE A 6 23.75 1.08 2.45
CA ILE A 6 22.38 1.35 2.91
C ILE A 6 22.38 1.69 4.40
N ARG A 7 23.22 1.05 5.21
CA ARG A 7 23.35 1.34 6.65
C ARG A 7 23.91 2.74 6.91
N GLU A 8 24.95 3.13 6.18
CA GLU A 8 25.53 4.48 6.25
C GLU A 8 24.49 5.54 5.82
N ALA A 9 23.84 5.33 4.67
CA ALA A 9 22.80 6.22 4.16
C ALA A 9 21.58 6.34 5.09
N LEU A 10 21.20 5.25 5.75
CA LEU A 10 20.15 5.24 6.76
C LEU A 10 20.50 6.13 7.95
N ALA A 11 21.72 6.04 8.46
CA ALA A 11 22.18 6.85 9.59
C ALA A 11 22.10 8.36 9.25
N GLU A 12 22.55 8.75 8.06
CA GLU A 12 22.48 10.13 7.58
C GLU A 12 21.02 10.58 7.37
N THR A 13 20.18 9.72 6.81
CA THR A 13 18.76 10.03 6.58
C THR A 13 18.00 10.24 7.89
N LEU A 14 18.29 9.44 8.92
CA LEU A 14 17.64 9.55 10.23
C LEU A 14 17.94 10.86 10.95
N VAL A 15 18.94 11.65 10.54
CA VAL A 15 19.13 13.01 11.06
C VAL A 15 17.95 13.91 10.67
N PHE A 16 17.50 13.83 9.42
CA PHE A 16 16.36 14.59 8.91
C PHE A 16 15.03 13.92 9.29
N PHE A 17 15.04 12.59 9.34
CA PHE A 17 13.88 11.75 9.61
C PHE A 17 13.88 11.15 11.02
N TYR A 18 14.35 11.93 11.99
CA TYR A 18 14.58 11.51 13.37
C TYR A 18 13.39 10.86 14.08
N PRO A 19 12.10 11.17 13.80
CA PRO A 19 11.01 10.48 14.47
C PRO A 19 10.96 8.98 14.18
N PHE A 20 11.49 8.50 13.05
CA PHE A 20 11.57 7.06 12.76
C PHE A 20 12.52 6.31 13.70
N ALA A 21 13.49 7.00 14.30
CA ALA A 21 14.39 6.44 15.31
C ALA A 21 13.78 6.45 16.73
N GLY A 22 12.54 6.93 16.88
CA GLY A 22 11.82 6.97 18.14
C GLY A 22 11.02 5.70 18.45
N ARG A 23 10.06 5.85 19.37
CA ARG A 23 9.12 4.80 19.77
C ARG A 23 7.69 5.33 19.83
N LEU A 24 6.73 4.46 19.50
CA LEU A 24 5.32 4.75 19.73
C LEU A 24 5.02 4.65 21.23
N LYS A 25 4.41 5.68 21.80
CA LYS A 25 3.99 5.73 23.21
C LYS A 25 2.53 6.13 23.30
N GLU A 26 1.88 5.71 24.37
CA GLU A 26 0.59 6.27 24.76
C GLU A 26 0.82 7.55 25.58
N GLY A 27 0.21 8.65 25.14
CA GLY A 27 0.21 9.95 25.81
C GLY A 27 -1.13 10.26 26.49
N PRO A 28 -1.34 11.52 26.91
CA PRO A 28 -2.57 11.93 27.57
C PRO A 28 -3.83 11.59 26.77
N ASN A 29 -4.91 11.24 27.46
CA ASN A 29 -6.19 10.82 26.87
C ASN A 29 -6.06 9.62 25.92
N ARG A 30 -5.10 8.73 26.19
CA ARG A 30 -4.75 7.55 25.37
C ARG A 30 -4.37 7.85 23.92
N LYS A 31 -3.92 9.07 23.63
CA LYS A 31 -3.49 9.44 22.28
C LYS A 31 -2.12 8.85 22.00
N LEU A 32 -1.94 8.25 20.83
CA LEU A 32 -0.63 7.77 20.41
C LEU A 32 0.28 8.94 20.07
N MET A 33 1.49 8.92 20.60
CA MET A 33 2.54 9.93 20.40
C MET A 33 3.86 9.23 20.07
N VAL A 34 4.79 10.00 19.50
CA VAL A 34 6.13 9.51 19.17
C VAL A 34 7.11 10.13 20.13
N ASP A 35 7.72 9.28 20.94
CA ASP A 35 8.88 9.67 21.72
C ASP A 35 10.11 9.62 20.81
N CYS A 36 10.64 10.78 20.48
CA CYS A 36 11.79 10.94 19.59
C CYS A 36 13.10 10.70 20.36
N SER A 37 13.20 9.55 21.02
CA SER A 37 14.28 9.16 21.93
C SER A 37 15.62 8.90 21.24
N GLY A 38 15.63 8.71 19.91
CA GLY A 38 16.83 8.39 19.16
C GLY A 38 17.37 6.97 19.42
N GLU A 39 16.55 6.06 19.97
CA GLU A 39 16.90 4.66 20.22
C GLU A 39 17.19 3.85 18.94
N GLY A 40 16.92 4.44 17.77
CA GLY A 40 17.28 3.88 16.48
C GLY A 40 16.22 2.95 15.91
N VAL A 41 16.60 2.27 14.84
CA VAL A 41 15.75 1.40 14.02
C VAL A 41 16.31 -0.02 14.02
N LEU A 42 15.47 -1.01 13.70
CA LEU A 42 15.94 -2.38 13.56
C LEU A 42 16.55 -2.57 12.16
N PHE A 43 17.85 -2.83 12.08
CA PHE A 43 18.54 -3.12 10.82
C PHE A 43 19.03 -4.57 10.81
N ILE A 44 18.55 -5.36 9.86
CA ILE A 44 18.86 -6.77 9.70
C ILE A 44 19.69 -6.96 8.43
N GLU A 45 20.75 -7.73 8.56
CA GLU A 45 21.61 -8.16 7.48
C GLU A 45 21.33 -9.64 7.21
N GLY A 46 21.18 -9.99 5.94
CA GLY A 46 20.96 -11.37 5.52
C GLY A 46 21.72 -11.73 4.26
N ASP A 47 21.93 -13.02 4.08
CA ASP A 47 22.45 -13.62 2.86
C ASP A 47 21.52 -14.75 2.44
N ALA A 48 21.21 -14.83 1.15
CA ALA A 48 20.42 -15.90 0.60
C ALA A 48 21.23 -16.67 -0.46
N ASP A 49 21.26 -17.99 -0.30
CA ASP A 49 21.87 -18.94 -1.24
C ASP A 49 20.95 -19.15 -2.47
N VAL A 50 20.62 -18.04 -3.13
CA VAL A 50 19.82 -17.98 -4.36
C VAL A 50 20.31 -16.82 -5.21
N THR A 51 19.94 -16.84 -6.48
CA THR A 51 20.10 -15.75 -7.44
C THR A 51 18.77 -15.04 -7.65
N LEU A 52 18.80 -13.87 -8.31
CA LEU A 52 17.57 -13.18 -8.68
C LEU A 52 16.71 -13.99 -9.67
N GLU A 53 17.34 -14.76 -10.55
CA GLU A 53 16.67 -15.59 -11.57
C GLU A 53 15.86 -16.72 -10.94
N ASP A 54 16.24 -17.20 -9.75
CA ASP A 54 15.50 -18.23 -9.01
C ASP A 54 14.09 -17.75 -8.56
N PHE A 55 13.85 -16.44 -8.56
CA PHE A 55 12.53 -15.85 -8.31
C PHE A 55 11.65 -15.76 -9.57
N GLY A 56 12.17 -16.17 -10.73
CA GLY A 56 11.48 -16.23 -12.01
C GLY A 56 11.54 -14.93 -12.83
N ASP A 57 11.03 -15.00 -14.07
CA ASP A 57 11.11 -13.93 -15.08
C ASP A 57 10.24 -12.69 -14.76
N SER A 58 9.38 -12.77 -13.75
CA SER A 58 8.43 -11.70 -13.42
C SER A 58 8.24 -11.62 -11.92
N LEU A 59 8.88 -10.63 -11.32
CA LEU A 59 8.75 -10.36 -9.90
C LEU A 59 7.41 -9.68 -9.61
N HIS A 60 6.58 -10.33 -8.79
CA HIS A 60 5.29 -9.80 -8.39
C HIS A 60 4.87 -10.34 -7.02
N PRO A 61 3.89 -9.71 -6.35
CA PRO A 61 3.32 -10.26 -5.12
C PRO A 61 2.49 -11.54 -5.40
N PRO A 62 2.30 -12.45 -4.43
CA PRO A 62 3.12 -12.56 -3.23
C PRO A 62 4.57 -12.88 -3.63
N PHE A 63 5.51 -12.09 -3.13
CA PHE A 63 6.91 -12.27 -3.42
C PHE A 63 7.37 -13.59 -2.77
N PRO A 64 8.07 -14.49 -3.49
CA PRO A 64 8.48 -15.76 -2.91
C PRO A 64 9.33 -15.56 -1.66
N CYS A 65 9.09 -16.38 -0.63
CA CYS A 65 9.83 -16.31 0.65
C CYS A 65 9.77 -14.94 1.35
N PHE A 66 8.70 -14.14 1.14
CA PHE A 66 8.61 -12.81 1.74
C PHE A 66 8.69 -12.79 3.27
N LYS A 67 8.33 -13.90 3.94
CA LYS A 67 8.39 -14.03 5.41
C LYS A 67 9.83 -14.17 5.92
N GLU A 68 10.68 -14.81 5.13
CA GLU A 68 12.11 -14.97 5.39
C GLU A 68 12.90 -13.71 4.99
N LEU A 69 12.45 -13.05 3.92
CA LEU A 69 13.07 -11.83 3.38
C LEU A 69 12.66 -10.55 4.13
N LEU A 70 11.61 -10.62 4.93
CA LEU A 70 11.18 -9.58 5.86
C LEU A 70 10.86 -10.21 7.21
N TYR A 71 11.88 -10.33 8.06
CA TYR A 71 11.80 -10.96 9.37
C TYR A 71 10.62 -10.42 10.19
N GLU A 72 9.79 -11.31 10.69
CA GLU A 72 8.69 -10.95 11.58
C GLU A 72 9.16 -10.95 13.02
N LEU A 73 9.06 -9.79 13.66
CA LEU A 73 9.24 -9.71 15.10
C LEU A 73 8.21 -10.59 15.82
N PRO A 74 8.59 -11.32 16.88
CA PRO A 74 7.66 -12.16 17.63
C PRO A 74 6.43 -11.38 18.10
N ALA A 75 5.25 -12.01 18.04
CA ALA A 75 3.98 -11.41 18.44
C ALA A 75 3.90 -10.95 19.91
N SER A 76 4.88 -11.33 20.74
CA SER A 76 5.01 -10.90 22.14
C SER A 76 5.57 -9.49 22.31
N ILE A 77 6.01 -8.83 21.23
CA ILE A 77 6.49 -7.44 21.29
C ILE A 77 5.28 -6.51 21.41
N ASP A 78 5.26 -5.72 22.49
CA ASP A 78 4.27 -4.68 22.71
C ASP A 78 4.23 -3.71 21.52
N LEU A 79 3.02 -3.34 21.07
CA LEU A 79 2.83 -2.37 19.99
C LEU A 79 3.45 -1.02 20.39
N LEU A 80 3.35 -0.68 21.67
CA LEU A 80 4.05 0.44 22.27
C LEU A 80 5.50 0.08 22.54
N ASN A 81 6.40 1.05 22.44
CA ASN A 81 7.85 0.86 22.67
C ASN A 81 8.56 -0.03 21.63
N SER A 82 7.90 -0.42 20.54
CA SER A 82 8.52 -1.10 19.41
C SER A 82 9.23 -0.11 18.46
N PRO A 83 10.31 -0.53 17.76
CA PRO A 83 10.91 0.26 16.69
C PRO A 83 9.89 0.63 15.62
N LEU A 84 9.88 1.89 15.20
CA LEU A 84 8.93 2.40 14.20
C LEU A 84 9.29 2.03 12.76
N LEU A 85 10.54 1.61 12.55
CA LEU A 85 11.09 1.19 11.28
C LEU A 85 11.99 -0.02 11.49
N GLN A 86 11.82 -1.00 10.60
CA GLN A 86 12.68 -2.15 10.42
C GLN A 86 13.11 -2.19 8.95
N ILE A 87 14.39 -2.41 8.71
CA ILE A 87 14.98 -2.60 7.39
C ILE A 87 15.74 -3.92 7.41
N GLN A 88 15.57 -4.72 6.35
CA GLN A 88 16.36 -5.91 6.09
C GLN A 88 17.01 -5.78 4.72
N VAL A 89 18.33 -5.98 4.67
CA VAL A 89 19.09 -6.04 3.41
C VAL A 89 19.61 -7.45 3.24
N THR A 90 19.10 -8.16 2.23
CA THR A 90 19.46 -9.56 1.94
C THR A 90 20.27 -9.62 0.65
N ARG A 91 21.50 -10.13 0.69
CA ARG A 91 22.36 -10.29 -0.49
C ARG A 91 22.10 -11.61 -1.20
N PHE A 92 22.26 -11.64 -2.51
CA PHE A 92 22.17 -12.83 -3.35
C PHE A 92 23.53 -13.28 -3.85
N LYS A 93 23.63 -14.57 -4.21
CA LYS A 93 24.86 -15.15 -4.79
C LYS A 93 25.31 -14.47 -6.07
N CYS A 94 24.36 -13.95 -6.86
CA CYS A 94 24.65 -13.23 -8.11
C CYS A 94 25.09 -11.77 -7.90
N GLY A 95 25.24 -11.30 -6.66
CA GLY A 95 25.58 -9.90 -6.34
C GLY A 95 24.37 -8.96 -6.31
N GLY A 96 23.18 -9.42 -6.69
CA GLY A 96 21.92 -8.72 -6.45
C GLY A 96 21.58 -8.66 -4.94
N PHE A 97 20.56 -7.87 -4.59
CA PHE A 97 20.09 -7.77 -3.21
C PHE A 97 18.61 -7.39 -3.13
N ILE A 98 18.00 -7.67 -1.99
CA ILE A 98 16.68 -7.17 -1.59
C ILE A 98 16.86 -6.10 -0.51
N PHE A 99 16.15 -4.99 -0.68
CA PHE A 99 15.88 -4.01 0.37
C PHE A 99 14.42 -4.17 0.80
N ALA A 100 14.21 -4.75 1.98
CA ALA A 100 12.89 -4.94 2.55
C ALA A 100 12.71 -4.02 3.76
N HIS A 101 11.49 -3.50 3.95
CA HIS A 101 11.19 -2.65 5.10
C HIS A 101 9.82 -3.00 5.71
N ARG A 102 9.71 -2.76 7.02
CA ARG A 102 8.44 -2.73 7.75
C ARG A 102 8.42 -1.43 8.55
N PHE A 103 7.33 -0.70 8.52
CA PHE A 103 7.21 0.56 9.24
C PHE A 103 5.85 0.67 9.90
N ASN A 104 5.78 1.41 11.00
CA ASN A 104 4.52 1.67 11.68
C ASN A 104 3.69 2.67 10.87
N HIS A 105 2.57 2.23 10.31
CA HIS A 105 1.72 3.06 9.43
C HIS A 105 1.07 4.27 10.14
N THR A 106 1.09 4.32 11.48
CA THR A 106 0.69 5.53 12.23
C THR A 106 1.68 6.68 12.03
N MET A 107 2.92 6.37 11.64
CA MET A 107 3.96 7.37 11.40
C MET A 107 3.81 8.10 10.09
N SER A 108 3.50 7.39 9.01
CA SER A 108 3.45 7.98 7.68
C SER A 108 2.49 7.20 6.79
N ASP A 109 2.03 7.86 5.73
CA ASP A 109 1.42 7.18 4.60
C ASP A 109 2.52 6.69 3.62
N ALA A 110 2.08 6.14 2.48
CA ALA A 110 3.00 5.68 1.44
C ALA A 110 3.82 6.83 0.82
N VAL A 111 3.30 8.06 0.79
CA VAL A 111 4.02 9.21 0.22
C VAL A 111 5.18 9.61 1.14
N GLY A 112 4.94 9.69 2.45
CA GLY A 112 5.98 9.95 3.44
C GLY A 112 7.05 8.85 3.48
N LEU A 113 6.66 7.58 3.33
CA LEU A 113 7.60 6.47 3.21
C LEU A 113 8.49 6.59 1.97
N ILE A 114 7.91 6.90 0.82
CA ILE A 114 8.67 7.09 -0.43
C ILE A 114 9.62 8.27 -0.32
N GLN A 115 9.22 9.36 0.33
CA GLN A 115 10.10 10.50 0.56
C GLN A 115 11.32 10.10 1.41
N PHE A 116 11.08 9.32 2.48
CA PHE A 116 12.15 8.76 3.31
C PHE A 116 13.10 7.86 2.50
N MET A 117 12.56 6.90 1.74
CA MET A 117 13.37 5.99 0.92
C MET A 117 14.15 6.71 -0.18
N SER A 118 13.53 7.70 -0.83
CA SER A 118 14.19 8.52 -1.85
C SER A 118 15.35 9.30 -1.24
N THR A 119 15.16 9.85 -0.03
CA THR A 119 16.24 10.51 0.72
C THR A 119 17.36 9.53 1.04
N MET A 120 17.06 8.31 1.49
CA MET A 120 18.11 7.29 1.69
C MET A 120 18.88 7.01 0.42
N GLY A 121 18.21 6.93 -0.74
CA GLY A 121 18.87 6.78 -2.03
C GLY A 121 19.77 7.97 -2.40
N GLU A 122 19.36 9.19 -2.06
CA GLU A 122 20.17 10.40 -2.23
C GLU A 122 21.43 10.36 -1.34
N MET A 123 21.28 10.05 -0.05
CA MET A 123 22.41 9.93 0.89
C MET A 123 23.38 8.82 0.46
N ALA A 124 22.86 7.67 0.01
CA ALA A 124 23.67 6.57 -0.51
C ALA A 124 24.53 6.97 -1.74
N ARG A 125 24.10 7.99 -2.50
CA ARG A 125 24.85 8.56 -3.63
C ARG A 125 25.70 9.78 -3.25
N GLY A 126 25.84 10.08 -1.96
CA GLY A 126 26.68 11.15 -1.44
C GLY A 126 26.01 12.52 -1.37
N ALA A 127 24.68 12.60 -1.40
CA ALA A 127 24.00 13.84 -1.05
C ALA A 127 24.25 14.18 0.43
N VAL A 128 24.38 15.47 0.73
CA VAL A 128 24.59 15.96 2.11
C VAL A 128 23.30 16.41 2.80
N ALA A 129 22.21 16.52 2.03
CA ALA A 129 20.90 16.97 2.47
C ALA A 129 19.81 16.42 1.54
N PRO A 130 18.58 16.21 2.05
CA PRO A 130 17.46 15.78 1.22
C PRO A 130 17.09 16.85 0.20
N SER A 131 16.79 16.43 -1.03
CA SER A 131 16.25 17.31 -2.08
C SER A 131 14.89 17.88 -1.70
N ILE A 132 14.12 17.15 -0.88
CA ILE A 132 12.86 17.60 -0.30
C ILE A 132 12.92 17.37 1.21
N SER A 133 13.07 18.45 1.98
CA SER A 133 13.10 18.39 3.44
C SER A 133 11.78 17.85 4.01
N PRO A 134 11.82 16.97 5.03
CA PRO A 134 10.62 16.56 5.74
C PRO A 134 10.06 17.73 6.57
N VAL A 135 8.73 17.80 6.67
CA VAL A 135 8.03 18.77 7.50
C VAL A 135 7.41 18.03 8.69
N TRP A 136 7.91 18.32 9.90
CA TRP A 136 7.46 17.66 11.14
C TRP A 136 6.38 18.44 11.89
N GLU A 137 5.86 19.52 11.30
CA GLU A 137 4.80 20.39 11.83
C GLU A 137 3.43 19.69 11.85
N ARG A 138 3.31 18.54 12.54
CA ARG A 138 2.07 17.77 12.63
C ARG A 138 0.90 18.55 13.23
N HIS A 139 1.18 19.64 13.95
CA HIS A 139 0.19 20.54 14.51
C HIS A 139 -0.67 21.23 13.43
N LEU A 140 -0.20 21.30 12.18
CA LEU A 140 -0.99 21.79 11.04
C LEU A 140 -2.23 20.91 10.76
N LEU A 141 -2.25 19.68 11.28
CA LEU A 141 -3.37 18.75 11.18
C LEU A 141 -4.19 18.67 12.48
N ASN A 142 -3.94 19.55 13.45
CA ASN A 142 -4.74 19.59 14.68
C ASN A 142 -6.16 20.08 14.40
N ALA A 143 -7.09 19.61 15.24
CA ALA A 143 -8.43 20.18 15.34
C ALA A 143 -8.38 21.66 15.76
N ARG A 144 -9.41 22.41 15.38
CA ARG A 144 -9.69 23.76 15.87
C ARG A 144 -10.02 23.74 17.36
N ASP A 145 -9.88 24.89 18.00
CA ASP A 145 -10.29 25.12 19.37
C ASP A 145 -11.22 26.35 19.45
N PRO A 146 -12.54 26.18 19.67
CA PRO A 146 -13.23 24.90 19.86
C PRO A 146 -13.39 24.10 18.53
N PRO A 147 -13.50 22.76 18.61
CA PRO A 147 -13.78 21.93 17.43
C PRO A 147 -15.15 22.27 16.80
N LEU A 148 -15.20 22.37 15.47
CA LEU A 148 -16.41 22.72 14.72
C LEU A 148 -16.62 21.77 13.53
N ILE A 149 -17.73 21.05 13.50
CA ILE A 149 -18.08 20.21 12.35
C ILE A 149 -18.78 21.08 11.31
N THR A 150 -18.21 21.22 10.12
CA THR A 150 -18.74 22.07 9.03
C THR A 150 -19.16 21.26 7.80
N CYS A 151 -18.77 19.99 7.71
CA CYS A 151 -19.04 19.10 6.58
C CYS A 151 -19.76 17.82 7.02
N ALA A 152 -20.45 17.17 6.09
CA ALA A 152 -20.93 15.81 6.27
C ALA A 152 -19.77 14.82 6.01
N HIS A 153 -19.53 13.92 6.97
CA HIS A 153 -18.44 12.95 6.93
C HIS A 153 -19.00 11.53 6.76
N LEU A 154 -19.09 11.08 5.51
CA LEU A 154 -19.66 9.77 5.16
C LEU A 154 -18.83 8.61 5.74
N GLU A 155 -17.56 8.84 6.07
CA GLU A 155 -16.69 7.91 6.78
C GLU A 155 -17.14 7.62 8.22
N TYR A 156 -18.09 8.39 8.78
CA TYR A 156 -18.69 8.15 10.10
C TYR A 156 -20.09 7.52 10.04
N ASP A 157 -20.72 7.40 8.87
CA ASP A 157 -22.04 6.77 8.72
C ASP A 157 -22.00 5.23 8.79
N HIS A 158 -20.88 4.66 9.28
CA HIS A 158 -20.57 3.23 9.25
C HIS A 158 -21.28 2.38 10.32
N ASP A 159 -22.02 2.99 11.26
CA ASP A 159 -22.68 2.29 12.38
C ASP A 159 -23.85 1.37 11.95
N LYS A 160 -24.33 1.44 10.69
CA LYS A 160 -25.54 0.73 10.26
C LYS A 160 -25.33 -0.65 9.58
N ALA A 161 -24.10 -1.13 9.37
CA ALA A 161 -23.85 -2.34 8.55
C ALA A 161 -23.07 -3.46 9.26
N ALA A 162 -23.36 -3.69 10.54
CA ALA A 162 -22.81 -4.82 11.28
C ALA A 162 -23.47 -6.18 10.93
N THR A 163 -24.39 -6.23 9.96
CA THR A 163 -25.25 -7.40 9.67
C THR A 163 -24.88 -8.18 8.41
N GLY A 164 -23.71 -7.94 7.81
CA GLY A 164 -23.27 -8.65 6.62
C GLY A 164 -22.52 -9.96 6.90
N THR A 165 -22.76 -10.99 6.08
CA THR A 165 -21.94 -12.20 5.92
C THR A 165 -20.46 -11.85 5.95
N ILE A 166 -19.77 -12.35 6.98
CA ILE A 166 -18.33 -12.26 7.14
C ILE A 166 -17.69 -13.18 6.08
N MET A 167 -16.68 -12.67 5.39
CA MET A 167 -15.93 -13.49 4.46
C MET A 167 -15.16 -14.58 5.20
N PRO A 168 -15.19 -15.84 4.73
CA PRO A 168 -14.33 -16.89 5.29
C PRO A 168 -12.87 -16.48 5.16
N THR A 169 -12.10 -16.56 6.24
CA THR A 169 -10.65 -16.28 6.27
C THR A 169 -9.80 -17.54 6.13
N ASP A 170 -10.43 -18.71 6.04
CA ASP A 170 -9.75 -19.98 5.85
C ASP A 170 -9.37 -20.20 4.37
N ASN A 171 -8.21 -20.81 4.12
CA ASN A 171 -7.72 -21.17 2.78
C ASN A 171 -7.67 -19.98 1.79
N LEU A 172 -7.15 -18.85 2.25
CA LEU A 172 -6.88 -17.69 1.40
C LEU A 172 -5.82 -18.02 0.35
N VAL A 173 -6.12 -17.66 -0.89
CA VAL A 173 -5.23 -17.81 -2.04
C VAL A 173 -4.86 -16.42 -2.54
N HIS A 174 -3.56 -16.19 -2.69
CA HIS A 174 -3.01 -14.99 -3.29
C HIS A 174 -2.72 -15.22 -4.78
N ARG A 175 -3.27 -14.38 -5.66
CA ARG A 175 -2.93 -14.36 -7.08
C ARG A 175 -2.69 -12.93 -7.55
N SER A 176 -1.72 -12.75 -8.44
CA SER A 176 -1.47 -11.47 -9.11
C SER A 176 -1.99 -11.50 -10.53
N PHE A 177 -2.65 -10.40 -10.92
CA PHE A 177 -3.22 -10.22 -12.25
C PHE A 177 -2.50 -9.06 -12.94
N PHE A 178 -1.86 -9.34 -14.07
CA PHE A 178 -1.15 -8.34 -14.86
C PHE A 178 -2.06 -7.76 -15.95
N PHE A 179 -2.14 -6.44 -16.00
CA PHE A 179 -2.89 -5.68 -16.98
C PHE A 179 -1.94 -4.79 -17.79
N GLY A 180 -1.61 -5.25 -18.99
CA GLY A 180 -0.88 -4.46 -19.98
C GLY A 180 -1.81 -3.58 -20.81
N SER A 181 -1.23 -2.88 -21.78
CA SER A 181 -1.98 -2.01 -22.70
C SER A 181 -3.13 -2.75 -23.41
N THR A 182 -2.91 -4.01 -23.81
CA THR A 182 -3.93 -4.84 -24.47
C THR A 182 -5.12 -5.12 -23.56
N GLN A 183 -4.88 -5.56 -22.32
CA GLN A 183 -5.96 -5.85 -21.36
C GLN A 183 -6.72 -4.58 -20.98
N ILE A 184 -6.00 -3.48 -20.71
CA ILE A 184 -6.62 -2.18 -20.40
C ILE A 184 -7.48 -1.69 -21.57
N SER A 185 -6.97 -1.83 -22.81
CA SER A 185 -7.74 -1.46 -24.01
C SER A 185 -8.98 -2.33 -24.19
N ALA A 186 -8.90 -3.63 -23.89
CA ALA A 186 -10.05 -4.52 -23.94
C ALA A 186 -11.14 -4.10 -22.94
N LEU A 187 -10.76 -3.86 -21.69
CA LEU A 187 -11.70 -3.39 -20.67
C LEU A 187 -12.30 -2.02 -21.00
N LYS A 188 -11.53 -1.16 -21.67
CA LYS A 188 -12.00 0.17 -22.09
C LYS A 188 -13.09 0.12 -23.16
N ARG A 189 -13.14 -0.92 -24.01
CA ARG A 189 -14.15 -1.04 -25.07
C ARG A 189 -15.57 -1.20 -24.54
N SER A 190 -15.73 -1.74 -23.33
CA SER A 190 -17.04 -1.85 -22.67
C SER A 190 -17.52 -0.54 -22.03
N ILE A 191 -16.76 0.56 -22.16
CA ILE A 191 -17.06 1.85 -21.54
C ILE A 191 -17.59 2.81 -22.61
N PRO A 192 -18.72 3.50 -22.36
CA PRO A 192 -19.23 4.52 -23.27
C PRO A 192 -18.19 5.60 -23.62
N ASP A 193 -18.10 5.97 -24.90
CA ASP A 193 -17.09 6.92 -25.42
C ASP A 193 -17.14 8.31 -24.76
N ASN A 194 -18.29 8.69 -24.21
CA ASN A 194 -18.48 9.96 -23.52
C ASN A 194 -17.89 9.98 -22.10
N LEU A 195 -17.49 8.83 -21.55
CA LEU A 195 -16.93 8.74 -20.20
C LEU A 195 -15.39 8.74 -20.26
N ARG A 196 -14.78 9.74 -19.62
CA ARG A 196 -13.31 9.81 -19.47
C ARG A 196 -12.88 9.05 -18.23
N CYS A 197 -12.39 7.82 -18.41
CA CYS A 197 -11.83 7.00 -17.34
C CYS A 197 -10.31 6.87 -17.44
N SER A 198 -9.61 6.96 -16.30
CA SER A 198 -8.20 6.59 -16.21
C SER A 198 -8.04 5.07 -16.16
N ALA A 199 -6.85 4.55 -16.44
CA ALA A 199 -6.57 3.11 -16.30
C ALA A 199 -6.88 2.61 -14.87
N PHE A 200 -6.63 3.44 -13.85
CA PHE A 200 -6.99 3.14 -12.48
C PHE A 200 -8.50 2.94 -12.30
N ASP A 201 -9.33 3.84 -12.85
CA ASP A 201 -10.80 3.75 -12.74
C ASP A 201 -11.32 2.48 -13.41
N ILE A 202 -10.80 2.16 -14.60
CA ILE A 202 -11.19 0.99 -15.40
C ILE A 202 -10.86 -0.31 -14.65
N LEU A 203 -9.60 -0.43 -14.22
CA LEU A 203 -9.15 -1.62 -13.51
C LEU A 203 -9.86 -1.77 -12.17
N THR A 204 -10.11 -0.66 -11.47
CA THR A 204 -10.85 -0.68 -10.21
C THR A 204 -12.29 -1.14 -10.38
N ALA A 205 -13.00 -0.62 -11.38
CA ALA A 205 -14.35 -1.08 -11.70
C ALA A 205 -14.35 -2.58 -12.08
N CYS A 206 -13.36 -3.03 -12.85
CA CYS A 206 -13.19 -4.43 -13.22
C CYS A 206 -12.98 -5.33 -11.98
N ILE A 207 -12.00 -5.02 -11.13
CA ILE A 207 -11.67 -5.78 -9.92
C ILE A 207 -12.87 -5.79 -8.96
N TRP A 208 -13.52 -4.64 -8.76
CA TRP A 208 -14.68 -4.54 -7.89
C TRP A 208 -15.84 -5.40 -8.42
N ARG A 209 -16.18 -5.31 -9.72
CA ARG A 209 -17.22 -6.13 -10.34
C ARG A 209 -16.92 -7.63 -10.24
N CYS A 210 -15.69 -8.03 -10.55
CA CYS A 210 -15.27 -9.43 -10.49
C CYS A 210 -15.36 -9.97 -9.06
N ARG A 211 -14.91 -9.19 -8.07
CA ARG A 211 -14.99 -9.57 -6.66
C ARG A 211 -16.43 -9.67 -6.19
N THR A 212 -17.27 -8.67 -6.49
CA THR A 212 -18.69 -8.68 -6.11
C THR A 212 -19.42 -9.89 -6.70
N LYS A 213 -19.19 -10.22 -7.97
CA LYS A 213 -19.78 -11.42 -8.58
C LYS A 213 -19.29 -12.71 -7.97
N ALA A 214 -18.00 -12.80 -7.66
CA ALA A 214 -17.42 -13.98 -7.04
C ALA A 214 -18.00 -14.25 -5.64
N LEU A 215 -18.42 -13.20 -4.93
CA LEU A 215 -19.00 -13.32 -3.59
C LEU A 215 -20.42 -13.89 -3.56
N GLU A 216 -21.10 -13.98 -4.70
CA GLU A 216 -22.46 -14.56 -4.84
C GLU A 216 -23.46 -14.03 -3.78
N LEU A 217 -23.36 -12.73 -3.47
CA LEU A 217 -24.18 -12.08 -2.47
C LEU A 217 -25.64 -11.99 -2.93
N GLY A 218 -26.58 -11.98 -1.97
CA GLY A 218 -27.99 -11.73 -2.24
C GLY A 218 -28.23 -10.37 -2.93
N PRO A 219 -29.34 -10.21 -3.67
CA PRO A 219 -29.60 -9.02 -4.48
C PRO A 219 -29.72 -7.72 -3.66
N ASP A 220 -30.09 -7.82 -2.38
CA ASP A 220 -30.27 -6.68 -1.47
C ASP A 220 -29.05 -6.46 -0.55
N GLU A 221 -27.94 -7.14 -0.82
CA GLU A 221 -26.73 -7.03 0.00
C GLU A 221 -25.81 -5.89 -0.46
N ASP A 222 -25.53 -4.98 0.46
CA ASP A 222 -24.60 -3.88 0.21
C ASP A 222 -23.15 -4.38 0.08
N VAL A 223 -22.49 -3.98 -1.02
CA VAL A 223 -21.03 -4.11 -1.21
C VAL A 223 -20.41 -2.74 -1.22
N ARG A 224 -19.32 -2.59 -0.46
CA ARG A 224 -18.66 -1.30 -0.28
C ARG A 224 -17.35 -1.25 -1.03
N PHE A 225 -17.08 -0.06 -1.56
CA PHE A 225 -15.83 0.26 -2.22
C PHE A 225 -15.22 1.47 -1.53
N ILE A 226 -13.99 1.31 -1.02
CA ILE A 226 -13.23 2.34 -0.34
C ILE A 226 -11.98 2.59 -1.18
N CYS A 227 -11.85 3.80 -1.72
CA CYS A 227 -10.65 4.17 -2.45
C CYS A 227 -9.85 5.22 -1.69
N ILE A 228 -8.57 4.92 -1.46
CA ILE A 228 -7.72 5.81 -0.67
C ILE A 228 -7.17 6.98 -1.51
N LEU A 229 -7.25 6.98 -2.86
CA LEU A 229 -6.59 8.02 -3.68
C LEU A 229 -7.25 8.39 -5.05
N VAL A 230 -8.58 8.43 -5.21
CA VAL A 230 -9.18 8.87 -6.51
C VAL A 230 -9.10 10.38 -6.69
N LYS A 231 -8.84 10.84 -7.92
CA LYS A 231 -8.86 12.26 -8.31
C LYS A 231 -10.18 12.98 -7.96
N GLU A 232 -11.34 12.34 -8.16
CA GLU A 232 -12.64 12.94 -7.84
C GLU A 232 -12.93 12.96 -6.33
N ALA A 233 -12.53 11.92 -5.60
CA ALA A 233 -12.59 11.92 -4.13
C ALA A 233 -11.65 13.01 -3.56
N LYS A 234 -10.43 13.14 -4.10
CA LYS A 234 -9.48 14.22 -3.77
C LYS A 234 -10.05 15.61 -4.05
N GLY A 235 -10.81 15.78 -5.14
CA GLY A 235 -11.48 17.05 -5.45
C GLY A 235 -12.54 17.47 -4.42
N LYS A 236 -13.11 16.51 -3.68
CA LYS A 236 -14.07 16.76 -2.59
C LYS A 236 -13.40 16.99 -1.23
N VAL A 237 -12.15 16.55 -1.06
CA VAL A 237 -11.36 16.74 0.16
C VAL A 237 -10.66 18.09 0.10
N THR A 238 -11.36 19.13 0.55
CA THR A 238 -10.82 20.49 0.68
C THR A 238 -10.07 20.66 2.01
N GLU A 239 -9.34 21.77 2.16
CA GLU A 239 -8.76 22.16 3.46
C GLU A 239 -9.83 22.24 4.55
N GLU A 240 -11.00 22.79 4.24
CA GLU A 240 -12.12 22.85 5.18
C GLU A 240 -12.66 21.47 5.55
N TYR A 241 -12.76 20.56 4.56
CA TYR A 241 -13.14 19.16 4.84
C TYR A 241 -12.15 18.52 5.82
N MET A 242 -10.84 18.70 5.61
CA MET A 242 -9.81 18.15 6.50
C MET A 242 -9.89 18.73 7.91
N LYS A 243 -10.12 20.04 8.05
CA LYS A 243 -10.34 20.68 9.36
C LYS A 243 -11.58 20.13 10.06
N SER A 244 -12.69 20.01 9.34
CA SER A 244 -13.94 19.42 9.85
C SER A 244 -13.74 17.95 10.27
N THR A 245 -12.97 17.15 9.51
CA THR A 245 -12.62 15.78 9.87
C THR A 245 -11.82 15.74 11.17
N ALA A 246 -10.79 16.59 11.31
CA ALA A 246 -9.97 16.64 12.52
C ALA A 246 -10.81 16.99 13.77
N ASP A 247 -11.73 17.94 13.62
CA ASP A 247 -12.66 18.33 14.68
C ASP A 247 -13.61 17.19 15.05
N LEU A 248 -14.17 16.52 14.05
CA LEU A 248 -15.03 15.36 14.25
C LEU A 248 -14.29 14.22 14.95
N MET A 249 -13.02 13.98 14.61
CA MET A 249 -12.17 12.98 15.28
C MET A 249 -11.93 13.30 16.75
N VAL A 250 -11.83 14.58 17.12
CA VAL A 250 -11.71 14.98 18.54
C VAL A 250 -13.03 14.82 19.27
N ILE A 251 -14.17 15.13 18.64
CA ILE A 251 -15.50 15.04 19.27
C ILE A 251 -15.98 13.60 19.41
N ARG A 252 -15.87 12.79 18.35
CA ARG A 252 -16.45 11.43 18.29
C ARG A 252 -15.42 10.30 18.32
N GLY A 253 -14.12 10.61 18.31
CA GLY A 253 -13.08 9.61 18.13
C GLY A 253 -12.87 9.25 16.65
N ARG A 254 -11.97 8.29 16.37
CA ARG A 254 -11.71 7.82 15.00
C ARG A 254 -12.92 7.03 14.47
N PRO A 255 -13.24 7.14 13.17
CA PRO A 255 -14.33 6.34 12.60
C PRO A 255 -13.97 4.86 12.66
N ASN A 256 -14.97 4.02 12.93
CA ASN A 256 -14.81 2.58 12.82
C ASN A 256 -14.91 2.19 11.33
N VAL A 257 -13.79 1.82 10.72
CA VAL A 257 -13.77 1.38 9.31
C VAL A 257 -14.24 -0.08 9.29
N ASN A 258 -15.53 -0.29 9.01
CA ASN A 258 -16.06 -1.64 8.81
C ASN A 258 -15.55 -2.20 7.47
N THR A 259 -14.69 -3.22 7.56
CA THR A 259 -14.09 -3.90 6.41
C THR A 259 -14.93 -5.04 5.86
N VAL A 260 -16.04 -5.41 6.52
CA VAL A 260 -16.95 -6.47 6.05
C VAL A 260 -17.51 -6.09 4.68
N ARG A 261 -17.33 -6.96 3.70
CA ARG A 261 -17.73 -6.77 2.29
C ARG A 261 -17.19 -5.48 1.65
N SER A 262 -16.14 -4.90 2.22
CA SER A 262 -15.45 -3.76 1.64
C SER A 262 -14.31 -4.24 0.75
N LEU A 263 -14.04 -3.50 -0.33
CA LEU A 263 -12.80 -3.56 -1.08
C LEU A 263 -12.06 -2.23 -0.89
N ILE A 264 -10.88 -2.28 -0.30
CA ILE A 264 -9.98 -1.14 -0.21
C ILE A 264 -9.03 -1.20 -1.41
N VAL A 265 -8.87 -0.08 -2.10
CA VAL A 265 -7.88 0.03 -3.18
C VAL A 265 -6.88 1.15 -2.91
N SER A 266 -5.62 0.88 -3.27
CA SER A 266 -4.53 1.84 -3.19
C SER A 266 -3.78 1.92 -4.51
N ASP A 267 -3.74 3.11 -5.08
CA ASP A 267 -3.00 3.40 -6.31
C ASP A 267 -1.53 3.66 -5.99
N LEU A 268 -0.67 2.67 -6.26
CA LEU A 268 0.78 2.80 -6.11
C LEU A 268 1.45 3.19 -7.44
N SER A 269 0.68 3.48 -8.48
CA SER A 269 1.24 3.80 -9.80
C SER A 269 2.16 5.01 -9.81
N ARG A 270 1.93 5.92 -8.86
CA ARG A 270 2.69 7.16 -8.69
C ARG A 270 3.66 7.13 -7.52
N ALA A 271 3.67 6.06 -6.72
CA ALA A 271 4.56 5.93 -5.57
C ALA A 271 6.03 5.72 -6.00
N ARG A 272 6.28 5.26 -7.24
CA ARG A 272 7.64 5.15 -7.82
C ARG A 272 8.63 4.33 -6.96
N PHE A 273 8.18 3.26 -6.30
CA PHE A 273 9.06 2.36 -5.53
C PHE A 273 10.29 1.89 -6.32
N ARG A 274 10.12 1.49 -7.59
CA ARG A 274 11.23 1.11 -8.50
C ARG A 274 12.22 2.24 -8.80
N GLY A 275 11.82 3.49 -8.56
CA GLY A 275 12.62 4.69 -8.81
C GLY A 275 13.58 5.04 -7.69
N VAL A 276 13.50 4.38 -6.53
CA VAL A 276 14.49 4.54 -5.46
C VAL A 276 15.79 3.87 -5.91
N ASP A 277 16.86 4.65 -5.95
CA ASP A 277 18.17 4.22 -6.40
C ASP A 277 19.18 4.49 -5.28
N PHE A 278 19.93 3.46 -4.89
CA PHE A 278 20.97 3.53 -3.85
C PHE A 278 22.39 3.64 -4.43
N GLY A 279 22.52 3.85 -5.74
CA GLY A 279 23.79 3.84 -6.48
C GLY A 279 23.94 2.65 -7.44
N TRP A 280 22.95 1.76 -7.52
CA TRP A 280 22.94 0.59 -8.42
C TRP A 280 21.88 0.69 -9.54
N GLY A 281 21.21 1.83 -9.65
CA GLY A 281 20.13 2.05 -10.60
C GLY A 281 18.76 1.72 -10.03
N LYS A 282 17.78 1.61 -10.94
CA LYS A 282 16.38 1.34 -10.59
C LYS A 282 16.20 -0.11 -10.16
N ALA A 283 15.29 -0.34 -9.22
CA ALA A 283 14.96 -1.69 -8.81
C ALA A 283 14.20 -2.44 -9.92
N GLU A 284 14.50 -3.74 -10.08
CA GLU A 284 13.75 -4.65 -10.96
C GLU A 284 12.28 -4.74 -10.53
N PHE A 285 12.05 -4.81 -9.22
CA PHE A 285 10.72 -4.77 -8.59
C PHE A 285 10.71 -3.81 -7.41
N GLY A 286 9.58 -3.16 -7.18
CA GLY A 286 9.36 -2.32 -6.02
C GLY A 286 7.87 -2.19 -5.73
N GLY A 287 7.47 -2.53 -4.51
CA GLY A 287 6.09 -2.49 -4.06
C GLY A 287 5.85 -3.40 -2.86
N PRO A 288 4.57 -3.57 -2.46
CA PRO A 288 4.17 -4.49 -1.41
C PRO A 288 4.67 -5.91 -1.67
N ALA A 289 5.10 -6.61 -0.62
CA ALA A 289 5.56 -7.99 -0.74
C ALA A 289 4.41 -8.99 -0.96
N SER A 290 3.19 -8.66 -0.53
CA SER A 290 1.99 -9.48 -0.73
C SER A 290 0.75 -8.61 -0.94
N GLY A 291 -0.31 -9.21 -1.48
CA GLY A 291 -1.66 -8.64 -1.34
C GLY A 291 -2.19 -8.85 0.08
N GLU A 292 -3.10 -8.00 0.52
CA GLU A 292 -3.85 -8.17 1.76
C GLU A 292 -5.30 -8.56 1.44
N GLU A 293 -6.00 -9.19 2.40
CA GLU A 293 -7.36 -9.71 2.18
C GLU A 293 -8.37 -8.63 1.72
N VAL A 294 -8.26 -7.43 2.29
CA VAL A 294 -9.20 -6.33 2.03
C VAL A 294 -8.59 -5.28 1.11
N ILE A 295 -7.25 -5.23 0.97
CA ILE A 295 -6.54 -4.18 0.25
C ILE A 295 -5.94 -4.72 -1.06
N SER A 296 -6.36 -4.14 -2.18
CA SER A 296 -5.74 -4.35 -3.49
C SER A 296 -4.85 -3.17 -3.86
N PHE A 297 -3.61 -3.46 -4.27
CA PHE A 297 -2.64 -2.47 -4.70
C PHE A 297 -2.52 -2.44 -6.23
N TYR A 298 -2.39 -1.25 -6.81
CA TYR A 298 -2.16 -1.09 -8.25
C TYR A 298 -0.68 -0.78 -8.44
N ILE A 299 0.10 -1.81 -8.78
CA ILE A 299 1.56 -1.78 -8.75
C ILE A 299 2.10 -1.71 -10.19
N PRO A 300 2.86 -0.68 -10.57
CA PRO A 300 3.59 -0.67 -11.83
C PRO A 300 4.60 -1.80 -11.87
N SER A 301 4.50 -2.63 -12.89
CA SER A 301 5.34 -3.81 -13.05
C SER A 301 5.66 -4.05 -14.52
N LYS A 302 6.65 -4.91 -14.76
CA LYS A 302 6.92 -5.48 -16.06
C LYS A 302 6.48 -6.94 -16.08
N ASN A 303 5.96 -7.39 -17.22
CA ASN A 303 5.81 -8.82 -17.47
C ASN A 303 7.15 -9.45 -17.91
N LYS A 304 7.14 -10.77 -18.14
CA LYS A 304 8.31 -11.56 -18.59
C LYS A 304 8.91 -11.10 -19.92
N GLU A 305 8.16 -10.37 -20.73
CA GLU A 305 8.60 -9.80 -22.00
C GLU A 305 9.17 -8.38 -21.83
N GLY A 306 9.26 -7.88 -20.59
CA GLY A 306 9.70 -6.53 -20.26
C GLY A 306 8.68 -5.43 -20.55
N LYS A 307 7.44 -5.78 -20.92
CA LYS A 307 6.36 -4.81 -21.20
C LYS A 307 5.80 -4.26 -19.90
N GLU A 308 5.72 -2.93 -19.82
CA GLU A 308 5.14 -2.23 -18.67
C GLU A 308 3.62 -2.45 -18.59
N GLY A 309 3.11 -2.53 -17.37
CA GLY A 309 1.69 -2.66 -17.06
C GLY A 309 1.43 -2.46 -15.57
N ILE A 310 0.24 -2.88 -15.13
CA ILE A 310 -0.18 -2.80 -13.74
C ILE A 310 -0.44 -4.22 -13.24
N THR A 311 0.27 -4.63 -12.18
CA THR A 311 -0.06 -5.84 -11.43
C THR A 311 -1.00 -5.49 -10.29
N VAL A 312 -2.09 -6.25 -10.17
CA VAL A 312 -3.04 -6.18 -9.05
C VAL A 312 -2.99 -7.51 -8.29
N PRO A 313 -2.42 -7.56 -7.08
CA PRO A 313 -2.52 -8.73 -6.22
C PRO A 313 -3.90 -8.78 -5.58
N VAL A 314 -4.51 -9.96 -5.60
CA VAL A 314 -5.82 -10.25 -5.06
C VAL A 314 -5.71 -11.44 -4.11
N CYS A 315 -6.33 -11.33 -2.95
CA CYS A 315 -6.38 -12.37 -1.94
C CYS A 315 -7.85 -12.73 -1.69
N LEU A 316 -8.24 -13.96 -1.98
CA LEU A 316 -9.61 -14.47 -1.77
C LEU A 316 -9.55 -15.95 -1.35
N PRO A 317 -10.57 -16.46 -0.64
CA PRO A 317 -10.76 -17.90 -0.47
C PRO A 317 -10.73 -18.64 -1.81
N ALA A 318 -10.13 -19.83 -1.83
CA ALA A 318 -9.88 -20.58 -3.07
C ALA A 318 -11.10 -20.70 -4.02
N PRO A 319 -12.32 -21.05 -3.55
CA PRO A 319 -13.49 -21.15 -4.44
C PRO A 319 -13.88 -19.80 -5.06
N LEU A 320 -13.76 -18.72 -4.29
CA LEU A 320 -14.08 -17.36 -4.75
C LEU A 320 -13.02 -16.86 -5.73
N MET A 321 -11.75 -17.23 -5.54
CA MET A 321 -10.68 -16.93 -6.49
C MET A 321 -10.96 -17.58 -7.86
N ASP A 322 -11.47 -18.81 -7.90
CA ASP A 322 -11.80 -19.46 -9.17
C ASP A 322 -12.97 -18.77 -9.89
N SER A 323 -14.02 -18.36 -9.17
CA SER A 323 -15.11 -17.56 -9.72
C SER A 323 -14.63 -16.18 -10.20
N PHE A 324 -13.75 -15.54 -9.43
CA PHE A 324 -13.14 -14.26 -9.77
C PHE A 324 -12.32 -14.33 -11.07
N VAL A 325 -11.51 -15.39 -11.24
CA VAL A 325 -10.69 -15.63 -12.44
C VAL A 325 -11.58 -15.86 -13.66
N LYS A 326 -12.66 -16.64 -13.52
CA LYS A 326 -13.63 -16.85 -14.61
C LYS A 326 -14.25 -15.52 -15.07
N GLU A 327 -14.64 -14.67 -14.14
CA GLU A 327 -15.25 -13.38 -14.45
C GLU A 327 -14.25 -12.40 -15.09
N ILE A 328 -13.01 -12.30 -14.60
CA ILE A 328 -11.95 -11.51 -15.25
C ILE A 328 -11.73 -12.00 -16.68
N ASN A 329 -11.55 -13.30 -16.89
CA ASN A 329 -11.29 -13.85 -18.20
C ASN A 329 -12.46 -13.59 -19.16
N ARG A 330 -13.69 -13.66 -18.68
CA ARG A 330 -14.88 -13.29 -19.46
C ARG A 330 -14.83 -11.82 -19.88
N MET A 331 -14.55 -10.90 -18.96
CA MET A 331 -14.42 -9.46 -19.28
C MET A 331 -13.30 -9.16 -20.28
N LEU A 332 -12.22 -9.95 -20.28
CA LEU A 332 -11.11 -9.79 -21.21
C LEU A 332 -11.36 -10.47 -22.57
N LYS A 333 -12.32 -11.40 -22.66
CA LYS A 333 -12.64 -12.20 -23.86
C LYS A 333 -13.94 -11.79 -24.57
N ASP A 334 -14.90 -11.20 -23.88
CA ASP A 334 -16.20 -10.79 -24.42
C ASP A 334 -16.01 -9.69 -25.48
N ASP A 335 -15.60 -10.09 -26.69
CA ASP A 335 -15.63 -9.30 -27.93
C ASP A 335 -15.36 -10.10 -29.22
N GLU A 336 -15.16 -11.43 -29.20
CA GLU A 336 -15.20 -12.22 -30.47
C GLU A 336 -16.64 -12.58 -30.90
N ALA A 337 -17.67 -12.26 -30.10
CA ALA A 337 -19.05 -12.73 -30.33
C ALA A 337 -20.07 -11.63 -30.67
N THR A 338 -19.66 -10.37 -30.81
CA THR A 338 -20.55 -9.23 -31.13
C THR A 338 -20.03 -8.38 -32.29
N GLY A 339 -19.47 -9.04 -33.31
CA GLY A 339 -19.16 -8.45 -34.62
C GLY A 339 -20.33 -8.53 -35.58
#